data_AF-A0A4Y4CRD1-F1
#
_entry.id   AF-A0A4Y4CRD1-F1
#
_cell.length_a   1.000
_cell.length_b   1.000
_cell.length_c   1.000
_cell.angle_alpha   90.00
_cell.angle_beta   90.00
_cell.angle_gamma   90.00
#
_symmetry.space_group_name_H-M   'P 1'
#
loop_
_entity.id
_entity.type
_entity.pdbx_description
1 polymer ?
#
loop_
_entity_poly.entity_id
_entity_poly.type
_entity_poly.pdbx_seq_one_letter_code
_entity_poly.pdbx_strand_id
1 'polypeptide(L)'
;MPAHDLYEFDDEVADEDEVSTFDPWFDRASLASPILLEGLTTAAEKGDANAHDALALIHAPSDDPFDEPSSGSEYWYNEGRNGRVLTGVEKEWADAYSVALHSDGKYEHHLRAAGALGHEAALLEMADQFGDPAFFEQRTTLSSSIDAAYVADLAEQLGRRQNAWRYWTMAAQHGDTEAMRELIEGYDRLNMQQCWTWFYLAKLLGTDLSKDEYRVINEGGSDYDDDVGGPTYVSGRDGVALEPVDGDQKAAAQQAATKLYQAIKANYEG
;
A
#
# COMPACT_ATOMS: atom_id res chain seq x y z
N MET A 1 4.00 76.81 0.38
CA MET A 1 3.29 76.85 1.68
C MET A 1 2.70 75.45 1.90
N PRO A 2 2.78 74.94 3.14
CA PRO A 2 3.32 73.63 3.59
C PRO A 2 2.26 72.49 3.54
N ALA A 3 2.45 71.20 3.85
CA ALA A 3 3.41 70.37 4.62
C ALA A 3 3.35 68.91 4.04
N HIS A 4 4.42 68.11 3.94
CA HIS A 4 4.91 67.12 4.95
C HIS A 4 3.75 66.30 5.56
N ASP A 5 3.64 64.97 5.39
CA ASP A 5 4.64 63.92 5.70
C ASP A 5 4.38 62.57 4.99
N LEU A 6 5.50 61.93 4.58
CA LEU A 6 5.94 60.51 4.74
C LEU A 6 5.00 59.37 4.27
N TYR A 7 5.43 58.33 3.56
CA TYR A 7 6.58 57.44 3.74
C TYR A 7 7.03 56.91 2.36
N GLU A 8 8.25 57.17 1.89
CA GLU A 8 9.51 56.43 2.14
C GLU A 8 9.47 55.00 1.56
N PHE A 9 9.91 54.90 0.30
CA PHE A 9 10.25 53.65 -0.39
C PHE A 9 11.77 53.60 -0.33
N ASP A 10 12.31 52.80 0.58
CA ASP A 10 13.75 52.56 0.68
C ASP A 10 14.03 51.10 0.32
N ASP A 11 14.98 50.96 -0.60
CA ASP A 11 15.58 49.71 -1.04
C ASP A 11 16.36 49.10 0.12
N GLU A 12 16.08 47.84 0.48
CA GLU A 12 17.14 46.95 0.95
C GLU A 12 16.74 45.49 0.76
N VAL A 13 17.40 44.89 -0.23
CA VAL A 13 17.52 43.45 -0.46
C VAL A 13 18.15 42.81 0.78
N ALA A 14 17.34 42.13 1.59
CA ALA A 14 17.82 41.20 2.60
C ALA A 14 17.77 39.78 2.02
N ASP A 15 18.84 39.42 1.32
CA ASP A 15 19.27 38.02 1.23
C ASP A 15 19.80 37.63 2.62
N GLU A 16 18.93 37.09 3.47
CA GLU A 16 19.35 36.37 4.68
C GLU A 16 18.62 35.03 4.72
N ASP A 17 19.29 34.04 4.11
CA ASP A 17 19.27 32.63 4.44
C ASP A 17 18.11 32.19 5.36
N GLU A 18 16.94 31.99 4.77
CA GLU A 18 15.99 31.04 5.33
C GLU A 18 16.64 29.67 5.16
N VAL A 19 17.49 29.31 6.12
CA VAL A 19 17.93 27.95 6.34
C VAL A 19 16.65 27.15 6.45
N SER A 20 16.28 26.52 5.34
CA SER A 20 15.27 25.49 5.28
C SER A 20 15.68 24.42 6.30
N THR A 21 15.17 24.55 7.52
CA THR A 21 15.12 23.48 8.53
C THR A 21 14.09 22.42 8.14
N PHE A 22 13.97 22.16 6.84
CA PHE A 22 13.38 20.95 6.32
C PHE A 22 14.55 20.02 6.01
N ASP A 23 15.03 19.34 7.05
CA ASP A 23 15.90 18.17 6.91
C ASP A 23 15.14 17.14 6.03
N PRO A 24 15.60 16.84 4.79
CA PRO A 24 14.91 15.89 3.92
C PRO A 24 15.18 14.42 4.31
N TRP A 25 15.82 14.17 5.45
CA TRP A 25 16.33 12.86 5.84
C TRP A 25 15.58 12.31 7.05
N PHE A 26 14.35 11.85 6.83
CA PHE A 26 13.61 11.10 7.85
C PHE A 26 14.00 9.61 7.81
N ASP A 27 15.22 9.30 8.24
CA ASP A 27 15.63 7.91 8.47
C ASP A 27 14.90 7.33 9.69
N ARG A 28 14.03 6.33 9.48
CA ARG A 28 13.29 5.64 10.55
C ARG A 28 14.23 4.99 11.58
N ALA A 29 15.43 4.58 11.17
CA ALA A 29 16.44 4.07 12.08
C ALA A 29 17.03 5.16 12.99
N SER A 30 17.09 6.41 12.51
CA SER A 30 17.52 7.57 13.29
C SER A 30 16.49 8.00 14.35
N LEU A 31 15.22 7.60 14.21
CA LEU A 31 14.17 7.80 15.22
C LEU A 31 14.21 6.76 16.35
N ALA A 32 14.83 5.60 16.12
CA ALA A 32 14.91 4.53 17.10
C ALA A 32 16.05 4.80 18.10
N SER A 33 15.70 5.15 19.34
CA SER A 33 16.72 5.34 20.38
C SER A 33 17.55 4.06 20.59
N PRO A 34 18.86 4.15 20.94
CA PRO A 34 19.70 2.97 21.16
C PRO A 34 19.12 2.00 22.20
N ILE A 35 18.46 2.53 23.24
CA ILE A 35 17.80 1.74 24.29
C ILE A 35 16.61 0.94 23.73
N LEU A 36 15.84 1.54 22.80
CA LEU A 36 14.75 0.85 22.13
C LEU A 36 15.30 -0.29 21.26
N LEU A 37 16.34 -0.03 20.46
CA LEU A 37 16.95 -1.05 19.60
C LEU A 37 17.52 -2.21 20.41
N GLU A 38 18.22 -1.94 21.51
CA GLU A 38 18.74 -2.98 22.40
C GLU A 38 17.62 -3.81 23.04
N GLY A 39 16.55 -3.14 23.48
CA GLY A 39 15.36 -3.79 24.05
C GLY A 39 14.65 -4.70 23.05
N LEU A 40 14.41 -4.21 21.84
CA LEU A 40 13.81 -4.98 20.74
C LEU A 40 14.71 -6.15 20.33
N THR A 41 16.01 -5.93 20.19
CA THR A 41 16.97 -7.00 19.84
C THR A 41 16.96 -8.09 20.90
N THR A 42 16.98 -7.72 22.19
CA THR A 42 16.92 -8.68 23.30
C THR A 42 15.61 -9.47 23.32
N ALA A 43 14.50 -8.85 22.94
CA ALA A 43 13.20 -9.52 22.85
C ALA A 43 13.15 -10.47 21.64
N ALA A 44 13.66 -10.03 20.49
CA ALA A 44 13.78 -10.83 19.27
C ALA A 44 14.66 -12.08 19.50
N GLU A 45 15.81 -11.94 20.17
CA GLU A 45 16.67 -13.08 20.56
C GLU A 45 15.96 -14.11 21.46
N LYS A 46 14.90 -13.71 22.16
CA LYS A 46 14.05 -14.60 22.98
C LYS A 46 12.89 -15.22 22.19
N GLY A 47 12.79 -14.97 20.89
CA GLY A 47 11.75 -15.49 20.01
C GLY A 47 10.46 -14.66 20.02
N ASP A 48 10.52 -13.36 20.34
CA ASP A 48 9.35 -12.48 20.22
C ASP A 48 9.16 -12.06 18.75
N ALA A 49 8.04 -12.49 18.17
CA ALA A 49 7.72 -12.24 16.77
C ALA A 49 7.46 -10.75 16.47
N ASN A 50 6.84 -10.02 17.41
CA ASN A 50 6.56 -8.59 17.26
C ASN A 50 7.85 -7.77 17.36
N ALA A 51 8.80 -8.21 18.19
CA ALA A 51 10.11 -7.56 18.25
C ALA A 51 10.89 -7.72 16.95
N HIS A 52 10.83 -8.89 16.32
CA HIS A 52 11.36 -9.07 14.97
C HIS A 52 10.65 -8.18 13.95
N ASP A 53 9.32 -8.14 13.95
CA ASP A 53 8.54 -7.30 13.05
C ASP A 53 8.88 -5.80 13.21
N ALA A 54 8.95 -5.31 14.45
CA ALA A 54 9.34 -3.93 14.73
C ALA A 54 10.76 -3.60 14.25
N LEU A 55 11.72 -4.53 14.42
CA LEU A 55 13.08 -4.35 13.91
C LEU A 55 13.12 -4.37 12.38
N ALA A 56 12.28 -5.16 11.72
CA ALA A 56 12.12 -5.12 10.27
C ALA A 56 11.63 -3.73 9.85
N LEU A 57 10.52 -3.23 10.42
CA LEU A 57 9.97 -1.91 10.08
C LEU A 57 10.94 -0.74 10.30
N ILE A 58 11.82 -0.84 11.30
CA ILE A 58 12.88 0.16 11.55
C ILE A 58 13.94 0.15 10.45
N HIS A 59 14.27 -1.04 9.93
CA HIS A 59 15.30 -1.23 8.90
C HIS A 59 14.75 -1.29 7.47
N ALA A 60 13.43 -1.19 7.30
CA ALA A 60 12.77 -1.27 6.01
C ALA A 60 13.32 -0.20 5.05
N PRO A 61 13.44 -0.52 3.75
CA PRO A 61 13.82 0.46 2.74
C PRO A 61 12.84 1.63 2.75
N SER A 62 13.30 2.81 2.37
CA SER A 62 12.42 3.97 2.22
C SER A 62 11.51 3.75 1.00
N ASP A 63 10.23 4.11 1.14
CA ASP A 63 9.28 4.14 0.04
C ASP A 63 9.49 5.37 -0.87
N ASP A 64 10.37 6.30 -0.48
CA ASP A 64 10.71 7.48 -1.28
C ASP A 64 11.74 7.11 -2.35
N PRO A 65 11.40 7.22 -3.66
CA PRO A 65 12.34 6.92 -4.74
C PRO A 65 13.57 7.85 -4.76
N PHE A 66 13.54 8.98 -4.05
CA PHE A 66 14.69 9.88 -3.89
C PHE A 66 15.63 9.46 -2.76
N ASP A 67 15.20 8.58 -1.85
CA ASP A 67 16.03 8.03 -0.78
C ASP A 67 16.83 6.79 -1.23
N GLU A 68 16.48 6.19 -2.38
CA GLU A 68 17.27 5.09 -2.93
C GLU A 68 18.69 5.56 -3.29
N PRO A 69 19.72 4.75 -3.00
CA PRO A 69 21.08 5.07 -3.41
C PRO A 69 21.12 5.32 -4.92
N SER A 70 21.68 6.47 -5.31
CA SER A 70 21.81 6.83 -6.74
C SER A 70 22.40 5.68 -7.57
N SER A 71 22.06 5.58 -8.86
CA SER A 71 22.53 4.49 -9.73
C SER A 71 24.07 4.41 -9.87
N GLY A 72 24.83 5.40 -9.38
CA GLY A 72 26.29 5.37 -9.31
C GLY A 72 26.87 4.87 -7.98
N SER A 73 26.05 4.73 -6.93
CA SER A 73 26.53 4.43 -5.57
C SER A 73 27.07 3.02 -5.43
N GLU A 74 26.45 2.02 -6.08
CA GLU A 74 26.96 0.64 -6.14
C GLU A 74 28.35 0.57 -6.79
N TYR A 75 28.55 1.32 -7.89
CA TYR A 75 29.82 1.36 -8.59
C TYR A 75 30.96 1.85 -7.67
N TRP A 76 30.73 2.96 -6.96
CA TRP A 76 31.74 3.50 -6.04
C TRP A 76 32.00 2.57 -4.88
N TYR A 77 30.95 1.97 -4.30
CA TYR A 77 31.10 0.96 -3.27
C TYR A 77 32.02 -0.20 -3.72
N ASN A 78 31.79 -0.73 -4.93
CA ASN A 78 32.60 -1.80 -5.49
C ASN A 78 34.05 -1.37 -5.79
N GLU A 79 34.27 -0.15 -6.31
CA GLU A 79 35.61 0.41 -6.52
C GLU A 79 36.39 0.55 -5.20
N GLY A 80 35.74 1.04 -4.14
CA GLY A 80 36.32 1.10 -2.80
C GLY A 80 36.71 -0.27 -2.26
N ARG A 81 35.84 -1.28 -2.44
CA ARG A 81 36.13 -2.67 -2.08
C ARG A 81 37.30 -3.28 -2.86
N ASN A 82 37.53 -2.83 -4.09
CA ASN A 82 38.66 -3.23 -4.93
C ASN A 82 39.97 -2.51 -4.55
N GLY A 83 39.97 -1.70 -3.48
CA GLY A 83 41.16 -1.06 -2.92
C GLY A 83 41.42 0.36 -3.46
N ARG A 84 40.51 0.93 -4.25
CA ARG A 84 40.59 2.34 -4.62
C ARG A 84 40.32 3.21 -3.39
N VAL A 85 41.14 4.23 -3.18
CA VAL A 85 40.90 5.23 -2.14
C VAL A 85 39.86 6.22 -2.65
N LEU A 86 38.66 6.18 -2.10
CA LEU A 86 37.57 7.12 -2.42
C LEU A 86 37.64 8.36 -1.52
N THR A 87 37.26 9.52 -2.06
CA THR A 87 37.23 10.80 -1.34
C THR A 87 36.05 11.66 -1.80
N GLY A 88 35.58 12.56 -0.94
CA GLY A 88 34.47 13.45 -1.25
C GLY A 88 33.19 12.67 -1.59
N VAL A 89 32.48 13.13 -2.62
CA VAL A 89 31.18 12.58 -3.04
C VAL A 89 31.25 11.08 -3.37
N GLU A 90 32.34 10.59 -3.99
CA GLU A 90 32.50 9.15 -4.29
C GLU A 90 32.46 8.29 -3.01
N LYS A 91 33.05 8.81 -1.92
CA LYS A 91 33.05 8.13 -0.62
C LYS A 91 31.69 8.22 0.05
N GLU A 92 31.06 9.40 0.04
CA GLU A 92 29.73 9.60 0.64
C GLU A 92 28.70 8.66 0.01
N TRP A 93 28.71 8.52 -1.32
CA TRP A 93 27.81 7.59 -2.02
C TRP A 93 28.11 6.13 -1.71
N ALA A 94 29.39 5.74 -1.65
CA ALA A 94 29.77 4.38 -1.27
C ALA A 94 29.38 4.04 0.17
N ASP A 95 29.55 4.98 1.10
CA ASP A 95 29.20 4.82 2.51
C ASP A 95 27.66 4.74 2.68
N ALA A 96 26.90 5.61 2.00
CA ALA A 96 25.43 5.57 1.99
C ALA A 96 24.90 4.25 1.42
N TYR A 97 25.46 3.77 0.31
CA TYR A 97 25.11 2.47 -0.27
C TYR A 97 25.43 1.32 0.69
N SER A 98 26.57 1.38 1.39
CA SER A 98 26.91 0.36 2.39
C SER A 98 25.96 0.36 3.58
N VAL A 99 25.44 1.52 3.99
CA VAL A 99 24.42 1.61 5.06
C VAL A 99 23.11 1.01 4.58
N ALA A 100 22.64 1.37 3.38
CA ALA A 100 21.43 0.81 2.78
C ALA A 100 21.51 -0.73 2.70
N LEU A 101 22.59 -1.28 2.14
CA LEU A 101 22.82 -2.73 2.08
C LEU A 101 22.75 -3.42 3.46
N HIS A 102 23.24 -2.75 4.49
CA HIS A 102 23.21 -3.29 5.85
C HIS A 102 21.80 -3.24 6.46
N SER A 103 21.05 -2.16 6.20
CA SER A 103 19.65 -2.04 6.58
C SER A 103 18.79 -3.08 5.87
N ASP A 104 18.93 -3.24 4.55
CA ASP A 104 18.22 -4.25 3.76
C ASP A 104 18.44 -5.66 4.31
N GLY A 105 19.71 -6.00 4.61
CA GLY A 105 20.05 -7.29 5.19
C GLY A 105 19.43 -7.53 6.58
N LYS A 106 19.30 -6.47 7.40
CA LYS A 106 18.61 -6.56 8.71
C LYS A 106 17.11 -6.66 8.54
N TYR A 107 16.53 -5.84 7.67
CA TYR A 107 15.12 -5.87 7.33
C TYR A 107 14.70 -7.28 6.93
N GLU A 108 15.35 -7.85 5.93
CA GLU A 108 15.05 -9.18 5.42
C GLU A 108 15.26 -10.27 6.47
N HIS A 109 16.32 -10.17 7.27
CA HIS A 109 16.58 -11.11 8.37
C HIS A 109 15.45 -11.10 9.42
N HIS A 110 15.09 -9.92 9.92
CA HIS A 110 14.09 -9.77 10.96
C HIS A 110 12.69 -10.11 10.42
N LEU A 111 12.37 -9.72 9.19
CA LEU A 111 11.10 -10.04 8.55
C LEU A 111 10.90 -11.56 8.41
N ARG A 112 11.93 -12.28 7.95
CA ARG A 112 11.89 -13.76 7.87
C ARG A 112 11.75 -14.41 9.24
N ALA A 113 12.44 -13.90 10.25
CA ALA A 113 12.35 -14.43 11.60
C ALA A 113 10.96 -14.21 12.21
N ALA A 114 10.36 -13.03 12.02
CA ALA A 114 8.98 -12.74 12.41
C ALA A 114 8.00 -13.68 11.70
N GLY A 115 8.16 -13.87 10.39
CA GLY A 115 7.35 -14.80 9.61
C GLY A 115 7.47 -16.26 10.06
N ALA A 116 8.70 -16.73 10.36
CA ALA A 116 8.94 -18.07 10.88
C ALA A 116 8.30 -18.32 12.26
N LEU A 117 8.13 -17.26 13.06
CA LEU A 117 7.39 -17.28 14.32
C LEU A 117 5.87 -17.10 14.15
N GLY A 118 5.40 -16.93 12.91
CA GLY A 118 3.99 -16.81 12.58
C GLY A 118 3.43 -15.39 12.80
N HIS A 119 4.23 -14.34 12.68
CA HIS A 119 3.73 -12.97 12.65
C HIS A 119 2.96 -12.73 11.34
N GLU A 120 1.72 -12.23 11.42
CA GLU A 120 0.82 -12.15 10.27
C GLU A 120 1.23 -11.10 9.25
N ALA A 121 1.55 -9.88 9.70
CA ALA A 121 1.99 -8.81 8.81
C ALA A 121 3.31 -9.16 8.12
N ALA A 122 4.26 -9.73 8.86
CA ALA A 122 5.54 -10.16 8.30
C ALA A 122 5.39 -11.22 7.21
N LEU A 123 4.51 -12.21 7.42
CA LEU A 123 4.21 -13.22 6.40
C LEU A 123 3.61 -12.57 5.13
N LEU A 124 2.70 -11.61 5.30
CA LEU A 124 2.07 -10.90 4.20
C LEU A 124 3.08 -10.04 3.43
N GLU A 125 3.94 -9.32 4.13
CA GLU A 125 5.01 -8.50 3.55
C GLU A 125 6.05 -9.35 2.82
N MET A 126 6.41 -10.54 3.34
CA MET A 126 7.25 -11.47 2.59
C MET A 126 6.59 -11.99 1.31
N ALA A 127 5.26 -12.15 1.32
CA ALA A 127 4.52 -12.55 0.12
C ALA A 127 4.55 -11.43 -0.94
N ASP A 128 4.44 -10.18 -0.51
CA ASP A 128 4.50 -8.99 -1.37
C ASP A 128 5.91 -8.76 -1.94
N GLN A 129 6.90 -8.64 -1.06
CA GLN A 129 8.26 -8.26 -1.44
C GLN A 129 9.05 -9.39 -2.12
N PHE A 130 8.80 -10.64 -1.71
CA PHE A 130 9.63 -11.78 -2.15
C PHE A 130 8.82 -12.90 -2.83
N GLY A 131 7.50 -12.76 -2.95
CA GLY A 131 6.64 -13.84 -3.46
C GLY A 131 6.58 -15.06 -2.55
N ASP A 132 6.88 -14.91 -1.26
CA ASP A 132 6.86 -16.03 -0.30
C ASP A 132 5.42 -16.56 -0.11
N PRO A 133 5.18 -17.86 -0.27
CA PRO A 133 3.83 -18.42 -0.19
C PRO A 133 3.33 -18.68 1.23
N ALA A 134 4.18 -18.57 2.25
CA ALA A 134 3.91 -19.04 3.60
C ALA A 134 2.66 -18.42 4.23
N PHE A 135 2.39 -17.13 3.95
CA PHE A 135 1.17 -16.47 4.39
C PHE A 135 -0.08 -17.27 3.99
N PHE A 136 -0.15 -17.66 2.71
CA PHE A 136 -1.29 -18.36 2.13
C PHE A 136 -1.40 -19.83 2.54
N GLU A 137 -0.29 -20.46 2.90
CA GLU A 137 -0.26 -21.88 3.29
C GLU A 137 -0.60 -22.08 4.77
N GLN A 138 -0.24 -21.11 5.61
CA GLN A 138 -0.40 -21.21 7.06
C GLN A 138 -1.71 -20.59 7.56
N ARG A 139 -2.28 -19.62 6.84
CA ARG A 139 -3.44 -18.85 7.30
C ARG A 139 -4.75 -19.32 6.67
N THR A 140 -5.78 -19.37 7.51
CA THR A 140 -7.17 -19.56 7.07
C THR A 140 -8.11 -18.43 7.50
N THR A 141 -7.63 -17.50 8.30
CA THR A 141 -8.37 -16.34 8.79
C THR A 141 -7.47 -15.12 8.76
N LEU A 142 -8.04 -13.95 8.51
CA LEU A 142 -7.34 -12.66 8.62
C LEU A 142 -7.64 -12.02 9.97
N SER A 143 -6.63 -11.36 10.55
CA SER A 143 -6.87 -10.34 11.57
C SER A 143 -7.69 -9.18 11.01
N SER A 144 -8.49 -8.52 11.85
CA SER A 144 -9.29 -7.34 11.48
C SER A 144 -8.45 -6.14 11.02
N SER A 145 -7.14 -6.15 11.30
CA SER A 145 -6.20 -5.11 10.86
C SER A 145 -5.73 -5.25 9.42
N ILE A 146 -5.98 -6.40 8.78
CA ILE A 146 -5.52 -6.67 7.41
C ILE A 146 -6.69 -6.53 6.45
N ASP A 147 -6.48 -5.71 5.43
CA ASP A 147 -7.45 -5.56 4.35
C ASP A 147 -7.49 -6.82 3.46
N ALA A 148 -8.65 -7.46 3.41
CA ALA A 148 -8.86 -8.65 2.60
C ALA A 148 -8.77 -8.37 1.10
N ALA A 149 -9.12 -7.17 0.63
CA ALA A 149 -9.00 -6.79 -0.78
C ALA A 149 -7.54 -6.78 -1.21
N TYR A 150 -6.68 -6.11 -0.44
CA TYR A 150 -5.23 -6.11 -0.64
C TYR A 150 -4.63 -7.52 -0.72
N VAL A 151 -5.03 -8.42 0.21
CA VAL A 151 -4.56 -9.81 0.19
C VAL A 151 -5.03 -10.56 -1.06
N ALA A 152 -6.23 -10.25 -1.55
CA ALA A 152 -6.77 -10.86 -2.77
C ALA A 152 -5.99 -10.43 -4.02
N ASP A 153 -5.70 -9.13 -4.15
CA ASP A 153 -4.86 -8.58 -5.20
C ASP A 153 -3.47 -9.22 -5.22
N LEU A 154 -2.82 -9.28 -4.06
CA LEU A 154 -1.50 -9.90 -3.94
C LEU A 154 -1.55 -11.39 -4.33
N ALA A 155 -2.59 -12.11 -3.90
CA ALA A 155 -2.77 -13.50 -4.30
C ALA A 155 -2.93 -13.64 -5.82
N GLU A 156 -3.60 -12.70 -6.48
CA GLU A 156 -3.76 -12.69 -7.93
C GLU A 156 -2.44 -12.41 -8.67
N GLN A 157 -1.67 -11.43 -8.21
CA GLN A 157 -0.34 -11.12 -8.73
C GLN A 157 0.60 -12.34 -8.66
N LEU A 158 0.51 -13.12 -7.58
CA LEU A 158 1.28 -14.35 -7.39
C LEU A 158 0.67 -15.57 -8.11
N GLY A 159 -0.39 -15.40 -8.91
CA GLY A 159 -1.05 -16.47 -9.67
C GLY A 159 -1.86 -17.46 -8.80
N ARG A 160 -2.15 -17.10 -7.54
CA ARG A 160 -2.86 -17.95 -6.56
C ARG A 160 -4.37 -17.73 -6.62
N ARG A 161 -4.95 -18.05 -7.78
CA ARG A 161 -6.37 -17.79 -8.11
C ARG A 161 -7.37 -18.26 -7.04
N GLN A 162 -7.15 -19.42 -6.41
CA GLN A 162 -8.05 -19.92 -5.37
C GLN A 162 -8.01 -19.06 -4.09
N ASN A 163 -6.83 -18.56 -3.72
CA ASN A 163 -6.68 -17.67 -2.57
C ASN A 163 -7.26 -16.30 -2.89
N ALA A 164 -6.99 -15.74 -4.08
CA ALA A 164 -7.57 -14.49 -4.53
C ALA A 164 -9.10 -14.52 -4.44
N TRP A 165 -9.74 -15.55 -5.01
CA TRP A 165 -11.20 -15.75 -4.89
C TRP A 165 -11.70 -15.73 -3.43
N ARG A 166 -10.99 -16.44 -2.55
CA ARG A 166 -11.37 -16.54 -1.13
C ARG A 166 -11.31 -15.18 -0.44
N TYR A 167 -10.25 -14.42 -0.66
CA TYR A 167 -10.06 -13.12 -0.01
C TYR A 167 -10.97 -12.05 -0.62
N TRP A 168 -11.21 -12.09 -1.93
CA TRP A 168 -12.27 -11.27 -2.56
C TRP A 168 -13.64 -11.57 -1.96
N THR A 169 -13.96 -12.85 -1.76
CA THR A 169 -15.21 -13.25 -1.10
C THR A 169 -15.30 -12.70 0.33
N MET A 170 -14.19 -12.71 1.07
CA MET A 170 -14.14 -12.14 2.42
C MET A 170 -14.35 -10.63 2.39
N ALA A 171 -13.63 -9.88 1.53
CA ALA A 171 -13.79 -8.44 1.37
C ALA A 171 -15.25 -8.06 1.01
N ALA A 172 -15.85 -8.76 0.04
CA ALA A 172 -17.25 -8.57 -0.32
C ALA A 172 -18.21 -8.86 0.86
N GLN A 173 -17.94 -9.89 1.66
CA GLN A 173 -18.73 -10.18 2.87
C GLN A 173 -18.58 -9.11 3.96
N HIS A 174 -17.53 -8.30 3.91
CA HIS A 174 -17.32 -7.13 4.77
C HIS A 174 -17.86 -5.82 4.16
N GLY A 175 -18.45 -5.87 2.96
CA GLY A 175 -19.10 -4.73 2.33
C GLY A 175 -18.27 -4.00 1.27
N ASP A 176 -17.12 -4.55 0.88
CA ASP A 176 -16.34 -3.99 -0.22
C ASP A 176 -17.06 -4.23 -1.57
N THR A 177 -17.50 -3.14 -2.20
CA THR A 177 -18.23 -3.20 -3.48
C THR A 177 -17.32 -3.40 -4.68
N GLU A 178 -16.03 -3.08 -4.57
CA GLU A 178 -15.03 -3.41 -5.59
C GLU A 178 -14.77 -4.91 -5.60
N ALA A 179 -14.61 -5.52 -4.42
CA ALA A 179 -14.51 -6.97 -4.30
C ALA A 179 -15.73 -7.71 -4.91
N MET A 180 -16.93 -7.16 -4.72
CA MET A 180 -18.14 -7.70 -5.35
C MET A 180 -18.08 -7.65 -6.87
N ARG A 181 -17.55 -6.56 -7.44
CA ARG A 181 -17.34 -6.43 -8.87
C ARG A 181 -16.30 -7.44 -9.36
N GLU A 182 -15.15 -7.55 -8.70
CA GLU A 182 -14.10 -8.52 -9.06
C GLU A 182 -14.60 -9.97 -9.04
N LEU A 183 -15.46 -10.32 -8.07
CA LEU A 183 -16.10 -11.64 -8.04
C LEU A 183 -17.02 -11.86 -9.23
N ILE A 184 -17.87 -10.88 -9.56
CA ILE A 184 -18.78 -10.96 -10.72
C ILE A 184 -17.99 -11.08 -12.02
N GLU A 185 -17.04 -10.17 -12.19
CA GLU A 185 -16.30 -9.99 -13.42
C GLU A 185 -15.15 -10.98 -13.56
N GLY A 186 -14.72 -11.69 -12.53
CA GLY A 186 -13.54 -12.56 -12.61
C GLY A 186 -13.82 -14.02 -12.28
N TYR A 187 -14.46 -14.26 -11.14
CA TYR A 187 -14.40 -15.56 -10.48
C TYR A 187 -15.71 -16.35 -10.55
N ASP A 188 -16.83 -15.68 -10.24
CA ASP A 188 -18.14 -16.30 -10.12
C ASP A 188 -18.93 -16.28 -11.43
N ARG A 189 -18.32 -15.85 -12.56
CA ARG A 189 -18.97 -15.69 -13.89
C ARG A 189 -19.89 -16.85 -14.31
N LEU A 190 -19.56 -18.09 -13.92
CA LEU A 190 -20.33 -19.28 -14.28
C LEU A 190 -21.49 -19.58 -13.31
N ASN A 191 -21.51 -18.95 -12.14
CA ASN A 191 -22.56 -19.04 -11.14
C ASN A 191 -23.41 -17.77 -11.16
N MET A 192 -24.36 -17.73 -12.09
CA MET A 192 -25.18 -16.53 -12.34
C MET A 192 -25.97 -16.07 -11.11
N GLN A 193 -26.46 -17.01 -10.28
CA GLN A 193 -27.14 -16.65 -9.03
C GLN A 193 -26.18 -15.93 -8.05
N GLN A 194 -24.92 -16.36 -7.99
CA GLN A 194 -23.90 -15.73 -7.15
C GLN A 194 -23.53 -14.34 -7.67
N CYS A 195 -23.33 -14.17 -8.98
CA CYS A 195 -23.12 -12.85 -9.58
C CYS A 195 -24.26 -11.88 -9.24
N TRP A 196 -25.51 -12.31 -9.39
CA TRP A 196 -26.66 -11.50 -9.00
C TRP A 196 -26.73 -11.23 -7.49
N THR A 197 -26.26 -12.15 -6.65
CA THR A 197 -26.17 -11.94 -5.19
C THR A 197 -25.24 -10.78 -4.87
N TRP A 198 -24.04 -10.77 -5.46
CA TRP A 198 -23.08 -9.66 -5.30
C TRP A 198 -23.62 -8.35 -5.85
N PHE A 199 -24.25 -8.38 -7.03
CA PHE A 199 -24.86 -7.20 -7.63
C PHE A 199 -25.94 -6.58 -6.74
N TYR A 200 -26.84 -7.40 -6.18
CA TYR A 200 -27.87 -6.90 -5.26
C TYR A 200 -27.29 -6.43 -3.93
N LEU A 201 -26.21 -7.06 -3.44
CA LEU A 201 -25.55 -6.64 -2.21
C LEU A 201 -24.92 -5.25 -2.37
N ALA A 202 -24.16 -5.01 -3.45
CA ALA A 202 -23.60 -3.70 -3.77
C ALA A 202 -24.69 -2.63 -3.82
N LYS A 203 -25.83 -2.95 -4.44
CA LYS A 203 -26.99 -2.05 -4.51
C LYS A 203 -27.58 -1.73 -3.13
N LEU A 204 -27.65 -2.70 -2.22
CA LEU A 204 -28.12 -2.49 -0.84
C LEU A 204 -27.14 -1.61 -0.03
N LEU A 205 -25.85 -1.67 -0.35
CA LEU A 205 -24.81 -0.83 0.23
C LEU A 205 -24.73 0.57 -0.40
N GLY A 206 -25.47 0.81 -1.48
CA GLY A 206 -25.58 2.12 -2.14
C GLY A 206 -24.78 2.26 -3.43
N THR A 207 -24.05 1.22 -3.85
CA THR A 207 -23.27 1.20 -5.10
C THR A 207 -24.08 0.56 -6.23
N ASP A 208 -24.29 1.29 -7.32
CA ASP A 208 -24.97 0.77 -8.51
C ASP A 208 -23.94 0.32 -9.55
N LEU A 209 -23.60 -0.97 -9.51
CA LEU A 209 -22.60 -1.55 -10.41
C LEU A 209 -23.01 -1.53 -11.89
N SER A 210 -24.28 -1.24 -12.23
CA SER A 210 -24.70 -1.15 -13.64
C SER A 210 -24.30 0.15 -14.32
N LYS A 211 -23.80 1.13 -13.57
CA LYS A 211 -23.37 2.41 -14.12
C LYS A 211 -21.91 2.34 -14.57
N ASP A 212 -21.65 2.95 -15.70
CA ASP A 212 -20.29 3.18 -16.16
C ASP A 212 -19.60 4.19 -15.23
N GLU A 213 -18.32 3.96 -14.98
CA GLU A 213 -17.47 4.77 -14.13
C GLU A 213 -16.37 5.40 -14.99
N TYR A 214 -16.75 6.34 -15.85
CA TYR A 214 -15.82 7.11 -16.68
C TYR A 214 -15.55 8.49 -16.10
N ARG A 215 -14.27 8.84 -16.01
CA ARG A 215 -13.79 10.17 -15.62
C ARG A 215 -12.79 10.71 -16.64
N VAL A 216 -12.77 12.03 -16.75
CA VAL A 216 -11.77 12.73 -17.55
C VAL A 216 -10.55 12.96 -16.68
N ILE A 217 -9.38 12.57 -17.20
CA ILE A 217 -8.09 12.71 -16.54
C ILE A 217 -7.14 13.52 -17.41
N ASN A 218 -6.18 14.17 -16.76
CA ASN A 218 -5.02 14.77 -17.39
C ASN A 218 -4.04 13.69 -17.90
N GLU A 219 -3.04 14.09 -18.67
CA GLU A 219 -1.97 13.19 -19.15
C GLU A 219 -1.25 12.45 -18.01
N GLY A 220 -1.13 13.09 -16.84
CA GLY A 220 -0.55 12.50 -15.63
C GLY A 220 -1.48 11.59 -14.83
N GLY A 221 -2.71 11.34 -15.29
CA GLY A 221 -3.68 10.47 -14.59
C GLY A 221 -4.45 11.13 -13.46
N SER A 222 -4.14 12.39 -13.10
CA SER A 222 -4.95 13.17 -12.17
C SER A 222 -6.31 13.51 -12.77
N ASP A 223 -7.32 13.69 -11.92
CA ASP A 223 -8.63 14.17 -12.35
C ASP A 223 -8.45 15.51 -13.09
N TYR A 224 -9.20 15.67 -14.19
CA TYR A 224 -9.14 16.90 -14.96
C TYR A 224 -9.76 18.06 -14.18
N ASP A 225 -8.94 19.03 -13.80
CA ASP A 225 -9.36 20.39 -13.52
C ASP A 225 -9.10 21.26 -14.75
N ASP A 226 -9.96 22.24 -14.98
CA ASP A 226 -9.84 23.18 -16.09
C ASP A 226 -8.67 24.17 -15.90
N ASP A 227 -7.99 24.13 -14.75
CA ASP A 227 -6.91 25.02 -14.34
C ASP A 227 -5.55 24.62 -14.91
N VAL A 228 -5.24 23.32 -15.03
CA VAL A 228 -3.91 22.86 -15.52
C VAL A 228 -3.78 23.01 -17.04
N GLY A 229 -4.88 22.83 -17.79
CA GLY A 229 -4.93 22.91 -19.25
C GLY A 229 -4.10 21.83 -19.97
N GLY A 230 -4.65 21.20 -21.01
CA GLY A 230 -3.94 20.15 -21.74
C GLY A 230 -4.85 19.18 -22.49
N PRO A 231 -4.29 18.19 -23.19
CA PRO A 231 -5.07 17.10 -23.76
C PRO A 231 -5.81 16.32 -22.66
N THR A 232 -7.08 16.01 -22.90
CA THR A 232 -7.90 15.21 -22.00
C THR A 232 -7.90 13.76 -22.43
N TYR A 233 -7.88 12.87 -21.44
CA TYR A 233 -8.04 11.44 -21.62
C TYR A 233 -9.26 10.96 -20.84
N VAL A 234 -9.90 9.89 -21.32
CA VAL A 234 -11.00 9.24 -20.61
C VAL A 234 -10.45 7.96 -19.98
N SER A 235 -10.56 7.87 -18.66
CA SER A 235 -10.22 6.66 -17.90
C SER A 235 -11.45 6.18 -17.15
N GLY A 236 -11.60 4.87 -17.04
CA GLY A 236 -12.77 4.28 -16.41
C GLY A 236 -13.08 2.89 -16.91
N ARG A 237 -14.25 2.41 -16.51
CA ARG A 237 -14.73 1.08 -16.86
C ARG A 237 -16.25 1.08 -17.04
N ASP A 238 -16.71 0.14 -17.86
CA ASP A 238 -18.13 -0.09 -18.11
C ASP A 238 -18.84 -0.60 -16.84
N GLY A 239 -20.14 -0.37 -16.78
CA GLY A 239 -21.02 -1.00 -15.81
C GLY A 239 -21.09 -2.52 -16.00
N VAL A 240 -21.30 -3.22 -14.89
CA VAL A 240 -21.52 -4.67 -14.89
C VAL A 240 -22.82 -5.01 -15.63
N ALA A 241 -22.69 -5.78 -16.70
CA ALA A 241 -23.81 -6.36 -17.44
C ALA A 241 -23.98 -7.85 -17.11
N LEU A 242 -25.08 -8.20 -16.43
CA LEU A 242 -25.42 -9.59 -16.11
C LEU A 242 -26.56 -10.12 -16.98
N GLU A 243 -26.44 -11.38 -17.39
CA GLU A 243 -27.53 -12.08 -18.06
C GLU A 243 -28.73 -12.23 -17.11
N PRO A 244 -29.97 -12.04 -17.61
CA PRO A 244 -31.16 -12.25 -16.80
C PRO A 244 -31.27 -13.70 -16.30
N VAL A 245 -31.65 -13.86 -15.04
CA VAL A 245 -31.98 -15.15 -14.42
C VAL A 245 -33.49 -15.33 -14.29
N ASP A 246 -33.93 -16.57 -14.08
CA ASP A 246 -35.34 -16.86 -13.81
C ASP A 246 -35.83 -16.27 -12.46
N GLY A 247 -37.13 -16.34 -12.23
CA GLY A 247 -37.76 -15.76 -11.04
C GLY A 247 -37.29 -16.39 -9.73
N ASP A 248 -37.02 -17.70 -9.73
CA ASP A 248 -36.62 -18.43 -8.53
C ASP A 248 -35.16 -18.12 -8.17
N GLN A 249 -34.27 -18.12 -9.17
CA GLN A 249 -32.88 -17.70 -9.03
C GLN A 249 -32.76 -16.25 -8.59
N LYS A 250 -33.58 -15.35 -9.16
CA LYS A 250 -33.62 -13.94 -8.75
C LYS A 250 -34.03 -13.79 -7.29
N ALA A 251 -35.10 -14.48 -6.87
CA ALA A 251 -35.58 -14.44 -5.49
C ALA A 251 -34.52 -14.99 -4.51
N ALA A 252 -33.84 -16.07 -4.89
CA ALA A 252 -32.75 -16.66 -4.11
C ALA A 252 -31.56 -15.69 -3.97
N ALA A 253 -31.14 -15.04 -5.05
CA ALA A 253 -30.05 -14.06 -5.04
C ALA A 253 -30.37 -12.85 -4.17
N GLN A 254 -31.59 -12.30 -4.27
CA GLN A 254 -32.04 -11.19 -3.42
C GLN A 254 -32.10 -11.57 -1.94
N GLN A 255 -32.58 -12.78 -1.63
CA GLN A 255 -32.60 -13.28 -0.26
C GLN A 255 -31.19 -13.47 0.30
N ALA A 256 -30.26 -14.01 -0.50
CA ALA A 256 -28.85 -14.16 -0.10
C ALA A 256 -28.18 -12.80 0.16
N ALA A 257 -28.36 -11.84 -0.76
CA ALA A 257 -27.83 -10.48 -0.62
C ALA A 257 -28.36 -9.78 0.63
N THR A 258 -29.67 -9.93 0.91
CA THR A 258 -30.29 -9.35 2.10
C THR A 258 -29.68 -9.94 3.38
N LYS A 259 -29.41 -11.25 3.44
CA LYS A 259 -28.77 -11.88 4.60
C LYS A 259 -27.36 -11.34 4.82
N LEU A 260 -26.56 -11.23 3.76
CA LEU A 260 -25.21 -10.66 3.82
C LEU A 260 -25.24 -9.22 4.31
N TYR A 261 -26.14 -8.39 3.76
CA TYR A 261 -26.31 -7.00 4.18
C TYR A 261 -26.64 -6.85 5.67
N GLN A 262 -27.52 -7.72 6.21
CA GLN A 262 -27.84 -7.69 7.64
C GLN A 262 -26.64 -8.11 8.51
N ALA A 263 -25.84 -9.08 8.05
CA ALA A 263 -24.62 -9.47 8.76
C ALA A 263 -23.59 -8.34 8.78
N ILE A 264 -23.40 -7.65 7.65
CA ILE A 264 -22.53 -6.48 7.55
C ILE A 264 -22.99 -5.39 8.54
N LYS A 265 -24.28 -5.05 8.56
CA LYS A 265 -24.81 -4.06 9.50
C LYS A 265 -24.58 -4.42 10.96
N ALA A 266 -24.83 -5.68 11.32
CA ALA A 266 -24.62 -6.14 12.69
C ALA A 266 -23.15 -5.99 13.14
N ASN A 267 -22.19 -6.12 12.22
CA ASN A 267 -20.76 -5.94 12.52
C ASN A 267 -20.37 -4.47 12.76
N TYR A 268 -21.17 -3.50 12.28
CA TYR A 268 -20.92 -2.06 12.50
C TYR A 268 -21.70 -1.49 13.69
N GLU A 269 -22.73 -2.19 14.17
CA GLU A 269 -23.59 -1.74 15.28
C GLU A 269 -23.22 -2.35 16.65
N GLY A 270 -22.30 -3.33 16.68
CA GLY A 270 -21.83 -4.01 17.91
C GLY A 270 -20.48 -3.50 18.38
#